data_AF-A0AAD2FGC8-F1
#
_entry.id   AF-A0AAD2FGC8-F1
#
_cell.length_a   1.000
_cell.length_b   1.000
_cell.length_c   1.000
_cell.angle_alpha   90.00
_cell.angle_beta   90.00
_cell.angle_gamma   90.00
#
_symmetry.space_group_name_H-M   'P 1'
#
loop_
_entity.id
_entity.type
_entity.pdbx_description
1 polymer ?
#
loop_
_entity_poly.entity_id
_entity_poly.type
_entity_poly.pdbx_seq_one_letter_code
_entity_poly.pdbx_strand_id
1 'polypeptide(L)'
;MAADWLLQQWFPALSQRPGVKIACDGLLAIEMAFEDQPLPPTDAQFNLISSIREAISRSPVSWSPQHVYGHLDKSNLFDELTWWEKTNLEVDGMAVDFRKELEAAHQLIPPQSSVLHGSGSSFCG
;
A
#
# COMPACT_ATOMS: atom_id res chain seq x y z
N MET A 1 -14.46 23.52 26.07
CA MET A 1 -14.18 24.97 26.27
C MET A 1 -12.71 25.26 26.60
N ALA A 2 -12.13 24.79 27.71
CA ALA A 2 -10.70 25.04 27.99
C ALA A 2 -9.73 24.19 27.13
N ALA A 3 -10.06 22.92 26.87
CA ALA A 3 -9.24 22.03 26.03
C ALA A 3 -9.21 22.49 24.56
N ASP A 4 -10.37 22.89 24.01
CA ASP A 4 -10.47 23.42 22.64
C ASP A 4 -9.68 24.72 22.47
N TRP A 5 -9.72 25.59 23.48
CA TRP A 5 -8.96 26.84 23.51
C TRP A 5 -7.44 26.58 23.60
N LEU A 6 -7.00 25.61 24.41
CA LEU A 6 -5.59 25.23 24.53
C LEU A 6 -5.05 24.63 23.22
N LEU A 7 -5.84 23.78 22.54
CA LEU A 7 -5.48 23.24 21.24
C LEU A 7 -5.34 24.36 20.18
N GLN A 8 -6.22 25.36 20.17
CA GLN A 8 -6.11 26.52 19.28
C GLN A 8 -4.93 27.44 19.59
N GLN A 9 -4.56 27.60 20.86
CA GLN A 9 -3.44 28.45 21.28
C GLN A 9 -2.06 27.83 20.96
N TRP A 10 -1.92 26.52 21.14
CA TRP A 10 -0.61 25.84 21.00
C TRP A 10 -0.43 25.18 19.63
N PHE A 11 -1.54 24.88 18.95
CA PHE A 11 -1.56 24.53 17.54
C PHE A 11 -2.37 25.61 16.82
N PRO A 12 -1.80 26.82 16.61
CA PRO A 12 -2.46 27.81 15.75
C PRO A 12 -2.74 27.08 14.44
N ALA A 13 -4.04 26.97 14.11
CA ALA A 13 -4.59 26.12 13.06
C ALA A 13 -3.52 25.78 12.04
N LEU A 14 -2.97 24.56 12.11
CA LEU A 14 -1.82 24.13 11.32
C LEU A 14 -2.00 24.72 9.92
N SER A 15 -1.18 25.72 9.57
CA SER A 15 -1.38 26.53 8.36
C SER A 15 -1.30 25.67 7.11
N GLN A 16 -0.80 24.43 7.26
CA GLN A 16 -0.79 23.36 6.30
C GLN A 16 -1.18 22.06 7.02
N ARG A 17 -1.98 21.20 6.37
CA ARG A 17 -2.20 19.83 6.86
C ARG A 17 -0.84 19.15 7.09
N PRO A 18 -0.65 18.42 8.19
CA PRO A 18 0.59 17.70 8.42
C PRO A 18 0.81 16.70 7.27
N GLY A 19 2.06 16.55 6.82
CA GLY A 19 2.41 15.71 5.68
C GLY A 19 2.98 14.36 6.11
N VAL A 20 2.49 13.28 5.51
CA VAL A 20 3.00 11.92 5.67
C VAL A 20 3.56 11.45 4.33
N LYS A 21 4.79 10.94 4.35
CA LYS A 21 5.40 10.25 3.20
C LYS A 21 5.22 8.75 3.37
N ILE A 22 4.80 8.09 2.30
CA ILE A 22 4.69 6.63 2.23
C ILE A 22 5.53 6.11 1.07
N ALA A 23 6.21 4.99 1.29
CA ALA A 23 6.95 4.27 0.28
C ALA A 23 6.30 2.92 0.00
N CYS A 24 6.32 2.46 -1.25
CA CYS A 24 5.88 1.14 -1.66
C CYS A 24 6.66 0.73 -2.91
N ASP A 25 6.95 -0.57 -3.04
CA ASP A 25 7.68 -1.13 -4.17
C ASP A 25 6.80 -1.49 -5.38
N GLY A 26 5.49 -1.56 -5.17
CA GLY A 26 4.49 -1.66 -6.22
C GLY A 26 4.22 -0.30 -6.87
N LEU A 27 4.94 0.03 -7.96
CA LEU A 27 4.75 1.28 -8.70
C LEU A 27 3.28 1.48 -9.13
N LEU A 28 2.68 0.45 -9.74
CA LEU A 28 1.28 0.50 -10.18
C LEU A 28 0.32 0.67 -9.00
N ALA A 29 0.62 0.10 -7.84
CA ALA A 29 -0.21 0.25 -6.64
C ALA A 29 -0.19 1.71 -6.14
N ILE A 30 0.97 2.36 -6.16
CA ILE A 30 1.09 3.79 -5.87
C ILE A 30 0.30 4.62 -6.89
N GLU A 31 0.51 4.39 -8.18
CA GLU A 31 -0.19 5.14 -9.24
C GLU A 31 -1.69 5.02 -9.08
N MET A 32 -2.21 3.79 -8.99
CA MET A 32 -3.64 3.55 -8.81
C MET A 32 -4.19 4.13 -7.49
N ALA A 33 -3.43 4.08 -6.38
CA ALA A 33 -3.91 4.59 -5.10
C ALA A 33 -3.97 6.11 -5.01
N PHE A 34 -3.14 6.82 -5.76
CA PHE A 34 -2.99 8.28 -5.68
C PHE A 34 -3.47 9.03 -6.92
N GLU A 35 -3.85 8.34 -7.99
CA GLU A 35 -4.50 8.95 -9.16
C GLU A 35 -5.99 9.22 -8.95
N ASP A 36 -6.47 10.28 -9.59
CA ASP A 36 -7.90 10.67 -9.60
C ASP A 36 -8.72 9.93 -10.69
N GLN A 37 -8.11 9.00 -11.43
CA GLN A 37 -8.79 8.30 -12.53
C GLN A 37 -9.79 7.26 -12.04
N PRO A 38 -10.98 7.11 -12.66
CA PRO A 38 -11.95 6.08 -12.27
C PRO A 38 -11.36 4.66 -12.32
N LEU A 39 -11.65 3.85 -11.30
CA LEU A 39 -11.24 2.44 -11.27
C LEU A 39 -12.31 1.57 -11.92
N PRO A 40 -11.94 0.66 -12.85
CA PRO A 40 -12.87 -0.31 -13.40
C PRO A 40 -13.40 -1.25 -12.31
N PRO A 41 -14.72 -1.43 -12.14
CA PRO A 41 -15.27 -2.36 -11.14
C PRO A 41 -14.90 -3.83 -11.38
N THR A 42 -14.44 -4.15 -12.58
CA THR A 42 -13.97 -5.49 -12.97
C THR A 42 -12.52 -5.76 -12.60
N ASP A 43 -11.79 -4.74 -12.09
CA ASP A 43 -10.41 -4.91 -11.66
C ASP A 43 -10.36 -5.81 -10.42
N ALA A 44 -9.46 -6.79 -10.42
CA ALA A 44 -9.25 -7.70 -9.30
C ALA A 44 -8.86 -6.95 -8.01
N GLN A 45 -8.24 -5.77 -8.15
CA GLN A 45 -7.79 -4.94 -7.03
C GLN A 45 -8.78 -3.81 -6.68
N PHE A 46 -9.94 -3.73 -7.35
CA PHE A 46 -10.89 -2.62 -7.19
C PHE A 46 -11.19 -2.30 -5.72
N ASN A 47 -11.59 -3.31 -4.93
CA ASN A 47 -11.95 -3.12 -3.52
C ASN A 47 -10.78 -2.59 -2.68
N LEU A 48 -9.55 -3.06 -2.95
CA LEU A 48 -8.38 -2.64 -2.21
C LEU A 48 -8.04 -1.18 -2.53
N ILE A 49 -7.93 -0.85 -3.82
CA ILE A 49 -7.57 0.51 -4.25
C ILE A 49 -8.67 1.51 -3.87
N SER A 50 -9.95 1.16 -4.02
CA SER A 50 -11.07 2.05 -3.63
C SER A 50 -11.05 2.35 -2.13
N SER A 51 -10.75 1.34 -1.31
CA SER A 51 -10.64 1.50 0.15
C SER A 51 -9.45 2.39 0.53
N ILE A 52 -8.31 2.24 -0.15
CA ILE A 52 -7.13 3.10 0.06
C ILE A 52 -7.45 4.55 -0.32
N ARG A 53 -8.06 4.78 -1.48
CA ARG A 53 -8.47 6.12 -1.93
C ARG A 53 -9.46 6.76 -0.96
N GLU A 54 -10.44 5.99 -0.48
CA GLU A 54 -11.38 6.47 0.53
C GLU A 54 -10.65 6.86 1.82
N ALA A 55 -9.74 6.01 2.32
CA ALA A 55 -8.96 6.29 3.53
C ALA A 55 -8.08 7.54 3.38
N ILE A 56 -7.42 7.73 2.23
CA ILE A 56 -6.63 8.93 1.91
C ILE A 56 -7.55 10.16 1.89
N SER A 57 -8.70 10.09 1.21
CA SER A 57 -9.63 11.23 1.06
C SER A 57 -10.22 11.71 2.39
N ARG A 58 -10.49 10.78 3.31
CA ARG A 58 -11.03 11.04 4.66
C ARG A 58 -9.93 11.46 5.65
N SER A 59 -8.67 11.34 5.28
CA SER A 59 -7.55 11.59 6.17
C SER A 59 -7.38 13.09 6.45
N PRO A 60 -7.11 13.49 7.72
CA PRO A 60 -6.84 14.88 8.07
C PRO A 60 -5.42 15.33 7.65
N VAL A 61 -4.58 14.41 7.17
CA VAL A 61 -3.18 14.66 6.78
C VAL A 61 -3.03 14.64 5.26
N SER A 62 -1.98 15.30 4.76
CA SER A 62 -1.59 15.22 3.36
C SER A 62 -0.68 14.02 3.15
N TRP A 63 -0.91 13.26 2.09
CA TRP A 63 -0.11 12.08 1.77
C TRP A 63 0.76 12.33 0.53
N SER A 64 2.02 11.91 0.59
CA SER A 64 2.96 11.97 -0.54
C SER A 64 3.52 10.58 -0.77
N PRO A 65 3.19 9.92 -1.88
CA PRO A 65 3.78 8.64 -2.22
C PRO A 65 5.21 8.82 -2.77
N GLN A 66 6.02 7.78 -2.64
CA GLN A 66 7.24 7.59 -3.41
C GLN A 66 7.39 6.11 -3.72
N HIS A 67 7.85 5.81 -4.93
CA HIS A 67 8.22 4.44 -5.29
C HIS A 67 9.60 4.11 -4.72
N VAL A 68 9.76 2.89 -4.23
CA VAL A 68 11.06 2.32 -3.83
C VAL A 68 11.29 1.03 -4.60
N TYR A 69 12.54 0.68 -4.91
CA TYR A 69 12.78 -0.59 -5.60
C TYR A 69 12.77 -1.75 -4.61
N GLY A 70 12.01 -2.80 -4.94
CA GLY A 70 12.01 -4.05 -4.20
C GLY A 70 13.27 -4.86 -4.46
N HIS A 71 13.59 -5.78 -3.53
CA HIS A 71 14.67 -6.78 -3.66
C HIS A 71 16.08 -6.24 -3.95
N LEU A 72 16.39 -5.01 -3.53
CA LEU A 72 17.73 -4.43 -3.68
C LEU A 72 18.80 -5.15 -2.84
N ASP A 73 18.41 -5.94 -1.83
CA ASP A 73 19.30 -6.82 -1.08
C ASP A 73 20.02 -7.86 -1.94
N LYS A 74 19.49 -8.16 -3.14
CA LYS A 74 20.10 -9.10 -4.09
C LYS A 74 21.17 -8.47 -4.95
N SER A 75 21.14 -7.15 -5.12
CA SER A 75 22.02 -6.40 -6.04
C SER A 75 23.01 -5.48 -5.32
N ASN A 76 22.74 -5.11 -4.07
CA ASN A 76 23.49 -4.12 -3.32
C ASN A 76 23.86 -4.65 -1.94
N LEU A 77 24.93 -4.10 -1.35
CA LEU A 77 25.22 -4.35 0.05
C LEU A 77 24.18 -3.63 0.91
N PHE A 78 23.68 -4.28 1.95
CA PHE A 78 22.63 -3.71 2.82
C PHE A 78 23.01 -2.32 3.34
N ASP A 79 24.27 -2.08 3.68
CA ASP A 79 24.72 -0.79 4.21
C ASP A 79 24.59 0.36 3.20
N GLU A 80 24.58 0.05 1.90
CA GLU A 80 24.43 1.03 0.81
C GLU A 80 22.96 1.42 0.57
N LEU A 81 22.02 0.68 1.14
CA LEU A 81 20.60 0.96 1.00
C LEU A 81 20.19 2.19 1.81
N THR A 82 19.31 3.00 1.22
CA THR A 82 18.63 4.08 1.90
C THR A 82 17.74 3.55 3.03
N TRP A 83 17.34 4.43 3.94
CA TRP A 83 16.42 4.05 5.02
C TRP A 83 15.12 3.44 4.49
N TRP A 84 14.56 4.00 3.41
CA TRP A 84 13.32 3.49 2.81
C TRP A 84 13.46 2.10 2.23
N GLU A 85 14.57 1.82 1.54
CA GLU A 85 14.83 0.51 0.95
C GLU A 85 15.06 -0.56 2.03
N LYS A 86 15.78 -0.22 3.09
CA LYS A 86 15.95 -1.10 4.27
C LYS A 86 14.61 -1.43 4.91
N THR A 87 13.78 -0.42 5.17
CA THR A 87 12.45 -0.62 5.75
C THR A 87 11.51 -1.40 4.82
N ASN A 88 11.61 -1.23 3.49
CA ASN A 88 10.84 -2.04 2.54
C ASN A 88 11.19 -3.53 2.68
N LEU A 89 12.48 -3.87 2.74
CA LEU A 89 12.94 -5.24 2.93
C LEU A 89 12.44 -5.85 4.25
N GLU A 90 12.47 -5.07 5.32
CA GLU A 90 11.97 -5.50 6.63
C GLU A 90 10.46 -5.79 6.60
N VAL A 91 9.67 -4.89 6.02
CA VAL A 91 8.21 -5.05 5.92
C VAL A 91 7.84 -6.21 4.99
N ASP A 92 8.54 -6.39 3.87
CA ASP A 92 8.35 -7.53 2.98
C ASP A 92 8.64 -8.85 3.70
N GLY A 93 9.71 -8.89 4.49
CA GLY A 93 10.05 -10.04 5.34
C GLY A 93 8.92 -10.36 6.32
N MET A 94 8.43 -9.36 7.04
CA MET A 94 7.31 -9.51 7.97
C MET A 94 6.03 -9.99 7.27
N ALA A 95 5.72 -9.46 6.08
CA ALA A 95 4.56 -9.88 5.32
C ALA A 95 4.69 -11.34 4.84
N VAL A 96 5.87 -11.76 4.41
CA VAL A 96 6.16 -13.15 4.04
C VAL A 96 5.99 -14.09 5.24
N ASP A 97 6.49 -13.70 6.40
CA ASP A 97 6.39 -14.53 7.61
C ASP A 97 4.95 -14.61 8.11
N PHE A 98 4.21 -13.50 8.14
CA PHE A 98 2.79 -13.51 8.48
C PHE A 98 1.97 -14.37 7.51
N ARG A 99 2.27 -14.34 6.21
CA ARG A 99 1.64 -15.24 5.24
C ARG A 99 1.89 -16.71 5.57
N LYS A 100 3.13 -17.09 5.93
CA LYS A 100 3.46 -18.47 6.33
C LYS A 100 2.70 -18.88 7.60
N GLU A 101 2.55 -17.97 8.56
CA GLU A 101 1.77 -18.23 9.78
C GLU A 101 0.30 -18.50 9.45
N LEU A 102 -0.31 -17.67 8.61
CA LEU A 102 -1.69 -17.89 8.15
C LEU A 102 -1.85 -19.20 7.38
N GLU A 103 -0.85 -19.57 6.57
CA GLU A 103 -0.83 -20.83 5.84
C GLU A 103 -0.80 -22.02 6.80
N ALA A 104 0.12 -22.01 7.77
CA ALA A 104 0.23 -23.03 8.80
C ALA A 104 -1.06 -23.15 9.64
N ALA A 105 -1.70 -22.02 9.92
CA ALA A 105 -2.98 -21.95 10.62
C ALA A 105 -4.19 -22.36 9.74
N HIS A 106 -4.00 -22.63 8.44
CA HIS A 106 -5.08 -22.88 7.47
C HIS A 106 -6.12 -21.75 7.41
N GLN A 107 -5.67 -20.51 7.62
CA GLN A 107 -6.49 -19.30 7.62
C GLN A 107 -6.35 -18.47 6.34
N LEU A 108 -5.43 -18.84 5.44
CA LEU A 108 -5.36 -18.23 4.13
C LEU A 108 -6.65 -18.54 3.36
N ILE A 109 -7.42 -17.50 3.09
CA ILE A 109 -8.53 -17.58 2.15
C ILE A 109 -7.89 -17.76 0.76
N PRO A 110 -8.18 -18.85 0.03
CA PRO A 110 -7.65 -19.02 -1.32
C PRO A 110 -8.10 -17.85 -2.20
N PRO A 111 -7.30 -17.45 -3.21
CA PRO A 111 -7.73 -16.43 -4.14
C PRO A 111 -9.11 -16.81 -4.68
N GLN A 112 -10.04 -15.86 -4.71
CA GLN A 112 -11.36 -16.13 -5.27
C GLN A 112 -11.16 -16.67 -6.67
N SER A 113 -11.59 -17.92 -6.90
CA SER A 113 -11.61 -18.50 -8.24
C SER A 113 -12.51 -17.61 -9.09
N SER A 114 -11.91 -16.74 -9.89
CA SER A 114 -12.65 -15.99 -10.88
C SER A 114 -13.17 -17.01 -11.89
N VAL A 115 -14.46 -17.31 -11.73
CA VAL A 115 -15.42 -17.58 -12.81
C VAL A 115 -14.93 -18.55 -13.89
N LEU A 116 -15.47 -19.77 -13.85
CA LEU A 116 -15.62 -20.61 -15.03
C LEU A 116 -16.31 -19.80 -16.14
N HIS A 117 -15.53 -19.21 -17.05
CA HIS A 117 -16.00 -18.88 -18.38
C HIS A 117 -15.12 -19.65 -19.36
N GLY A 118 -15.75 -20.64 -19.98
CA GLY A 118 -15.10 -21.63 -20.81
C GLY A 118 -14.46 -21.03 -22.05
N SER A 119 -13.40 -21.69 -22.51
CA SER A 119 -13.26 -22.26 -23.85
C SER A 119 -11.79 -22.63 -24.01
N GLY A 120 -11.51 -23.91 -24.22
CA GLY A 120 -10.17 -24.39 -24.43
C GLY A 120 -9.52 -23.76 -25.65
N SER A 121 -8.23 -23.50 -25.54
CA SER A 121 -7.27 -23.77 -26.60
C SER A 121 -5.89 -23.80 -25.98
N SER A 122 -5.26 -24.97 -26.10
CA SER A 122 -3.83 -25.18 -25.96
C SER A 122 -3.03 -24.13 -26.73
N PHE A 123 -1.96 -23.61 -26.14
CA PHE A 123 -0.82 -23.16 -26.91
C PHE A 123 0.48 -23.49 -26.19
N CYS A 124 1.08 -24.61 -26.58
CA CYS A 124 2.52 -24.76 -26.58
C CYS A 124 3.06 -23.93 -27.74
N GLY A 125 4.11 -23.17 -27.47
CA GLY A 125 4.94 -22.44 -28.43
C GLY A 125 6.15 -21.89 -27.70
#